data_AF-G2YKE4-F1
#
_entry.id   AF-G2YKE4-F1
#
_cell.length_a   1.000
_cell.length_b   1.000
_cell.length_c   1.000
_cell.angle_alpha   90.00
_cell.angle_beta   90.00
_cell.angle_gamma   90.00
#
_symmetry.space_group_name_H-M   'P 1'
#
loop_
_entity.id
_entity.type
_entity.pdbx_description
1 polymer ?
#
loop_
_entity_poly.entity_id
_entity_poly.type
_entity_poly.pdbx_seq_one_letter_code
_entity_poly.pdbx_strand_id
1 'polypeptide(L)'
;MIVDEHIGIQGNGNQDTQSWFHSQEINVMIDSAMVCRGWIDGLRRNQNTHLYGEVGKSDGIWRDDRGEEAKDVIGVDPGRFSWAKGFLGAINRVRGTGDF
;
A
#
# COMPACT_ATOMS: atom_id res chain seq x y z
N MET A 1 -4.68 12.25 -3.89
CA MET A 1 -4.53 11.89 -5.32
C MET A 1 -3.30 12.59 -5.87
N ILE A 2 -2.48 11.88 -6.65
CA ILE A 2 -1.34 12.45 -7.37
C ILE A 2 -1.70 12.31 -8.85
N VAL A 3 -1.93 13.43 -9.53
CA VAL A 3 -2.34 13.42 -10.95
C VAL A 3 -1.11 13.19 -11.82
N ASP A 4 -0.05 13.94 -11.52
CA ASP A 4 1.29 13.77 -12.05
C ASP A 4 2.33 14.18 -10.99
N GLU A 5 3.60 14.26 -11.36
CA GLU A 5 4.69 14.63 -10.44
C GLU A 5 4.73 16.12 -10.06
N HIS A 6 3.72 16.92 -10.45
CA HIS A 6 3.61 18.36 -10.18
C HIS A 6 2.24 18.75 -9.60
N ILE A 7 1.14 18.14 -10.06
CA ILE A 7 -0.23 18.40 -9.64
C ILE A 7 -0.73 17.30 -8.70
N GLY A 8 -1.02 17.69 -7.47
CA GLY A 8 -1.64 16.86 -6.45
C GLY A 8 -3.02 17.38 -6.06
N ILE A 9 -3.90 16.49 -5.60
CA ILE A 9 -5.18 16.86 -4.99
C ILE A 9 -5.27 16.18 -3.63
N GLN A 10 -5.42 16.97 -2.58
CA GLN A 10 -5.71 16.48 -1.23
C GLN A 10 -7.13 16.85 -0.85
N GLY A 11 -7.88 15.89 -0.35
CA GLY A 11 -9.24 16.11 0.13
C GLY A 11 -9.63 15.06 1.15
N ASN A 12 -10.85 15.16 1.65
CA ASN A 12 -11.43 14.23 2.60
C ASN A 12 -12.34 13.17 1.95
N GLY A 13 -12.50 13.23 0.63
CA GLY A 13 -13.35 12.31 -0.12
C GLY A 13 -12.70 10.97 -0.45
N ASN A 14 -13.50 9.92 -0.35
CA ASN A 14 -13.07 8.52 -0.53
C ASN A 14 -13.38 7.97 -1.93
N GLN A 15 -13.83 8.83 -2.86
CA GLN A 15 -14.17 8.53 -4.26
C GLN A 15 -15.33 7.54 -4.48
N ASP A 16 -16.14 7.27 -3.48
CA ASP A 16 -17.33 6.43 -3.60
C ASP A 16 -18.63 7.25 -3.75
N THR A 17 -19.74 6.57 -4.05
CA THR A 17 -21.07 7.20 -4.23
C THR A 17 -21.52 8.00 -3.00
N GLN A 18 -21.09 7.60 -1.80
CA GLN A 18 -21.44 8.31 -0.57
C GLN A 18 -20.74 9.66 -0.56
N SER A 19 -19.42 9.68 -0.79
CA SER A 19 -18.61 10.88 -0.95
C SER A 19 -19.16 11.84 -2.01
N TRP A 20 -19.46 11.34 -3.22
CA TRP A 20 -19.85 12.19 -4.35
C TRP A 20 -21.24 12.81 -4.25
N PHE A 21 -22.23 12.05 -3.78
CA PHE A 21 -23.64 12.47 -3.86
C PHE A 21 -24.24 12.84 -2.51
N HIS A 22 -23.62 12.46 -1.40
CA HIS A 22 -24.24 12.52 -0.08
C HIS A 22 -23.37 13.19 1.00
N SER A 23 -22.12 13.56 0.69
CA SER A 23 -21.23 14.28 1.60
C SER A 23 -20.95 15.70 1.11
N GLN A 24 -20.61 16.59 2.04
CA GLN A 24 -19.92 17.84 1.72
C GLN A 24 -18.42 17.61 1.89
N GLU A 25 -17.71 17.62 0.78
CA GLU A 25 -16.27 17.33 0.73
C GLU A 25 -15.52 18.48 0.09
N ILE A 26 -14.26 18.64 0.51
CA ILE A 26 -13.37 19.67 -0.02
C ILE A 26 -12.16 18.97 -0.62
N ASN A 27 -11.81 19.40 -1.83
CA ASN A 27 -10.60 19.00 -2.52
C ASN A 27 -9.77 20.24 -2.81
N VAL A 28 -8.53 20.23 -2.37
CA VAL A 28 -7.54 21.30 -2.58
C VAL A 28 -6.54 20.82 -3.63
N MET A 29 -6.47 21.54 -4.74
CA MET A 29 -5.42 21.35 -5.73
C MET A 29 -4.13 21.98 -5.24
N ILE A 30 -3.03 21.24 -5.34
CA ILE A 30 -1.69 21.66 -4.97
C ILE A 30 -0.82 21.55 -6.22
N ASP A 31 -0.33 22.69 -6.69
CA ASP A 31 0.61 22.80 -7.81
C ASP A 31 2.04 22.87 -7.26
N SER A 32 2.64 21.71 -6.98
CA SER A 32 3.97 21.62 -6.38
C SER A 32 4.62 20.24 -6.59
N ALA A 33 5.70 20.21 -7.37
CA ALA A 33 6.52 19.01 -7.52
C ALA A 33 7.16 18.52 -6.22
N MET A 34 7.50 19.44 -5.31
CA MET A 34 8.07 19.08 -4.00
C MET A 34 7.08 18.24 -3.19
N VAL A 35 5.82 18.70 -3.10
CA VAL A 35 4.78 18.00 -2.35
C VAL A 35 4.47 16.65 -2.98
N CYS A 36 4.28 16.60 -4.30
CA CYS A 36 3.98 15.36 -5.01
C CYS A 36 5.08 14.30 -4.85
N ARG A 37 6.35 14.69 -4.95
CA ARG A 37 7.49 13.78 -4.70
C ARG A 37 7.49 13.25 -3.28
N GLY A 38 7.26 14.11 -2.27
CA GLY A 38 7.17 13.68 -0.87
C GLY A 38 6.07 12.63 -0.64
N TRP A 39 4.92 12.79 -1.28
CA TRP A 39 3.83 11.80 -1.22
C TRP A 39 4.16 10.51 -1.97
N ILE A 40 4.77 10.57 -3.16
CA ILE A 40 5.23 9.39 -3.90
C ILE A 40 6.22 8.58 -3.05
N ASP A 41 7.20 9.25 -2.43
CA ASP A 41 8.16 8.59 -1.56
C ASP A 41 7.48 7.98 -0.32
N GLY A 42 6.47 8.65 0.24
CA GLY A 42 5.62 8.12 1.29
C GLY A 42 4.89 6.84 0.87
N LEU A 43 4.26 6.85 -0.30
CA LEU A 43 3.57 5.67 -0.85
C LEU A 43 4.52 4.50 -1.06
N ARG A 44 5.70 4.74 -1.65
CA ARG A 44 6.71 3.70 -1.89
C ARG A 44 7.25 3.06 -0.61
N ARG A 45 7.24 3.78 0.52
CA ARG A 45 7.62 3.24 1.83
C ARG A 45 6.50 2.44 2.51
N ASN A 46 5.24 2.64 2.12
CA ASN A 46 4.09 1.99 2.75
C ASN A 46 3.48 0.87 1.90
N GLN A 47 3.76 0.87 0.59
CA GLN A 47 3.22 -0.09 -0.37
C GLN A 47 4.26 -0.41 -1.43
N ASN A 48 4.41 -1.69 -1.72
CA ASN A 48 5.43 -2.16 -2.65
C ASN A 48 4.98 -2.14 -4.12
N THR A 49 3.83 -1.52 -4.48
CA THR A 49 3.08 -1.83 -5.73
C THR A 49 3.92 -1.50 -6.97
N HIS A 50 4.90 -0.62 -6.81
CA HIS A 50 5.91 -0.29 -7.79
C HIS A 50 6.90 -1.45 -8.09
N LEU A 51 7.00 -2.45 -7.23
CA LEU A 51 7.86 -3.64 -7.38
C LEU A 51 7.08 -4.84 -7.91
N TYR A 52 5.89 -5.11 -7.37
CA TYR A 52 5.14 -6.35 -7.63
C TYR A 52 3.83 -6.13 -8.40
N GLY A 53 3.46 -4.88 -8.70
CA GLY A 53 2.22 -4.57 -9.40
C GLY A 53 0.96 -4.71 -8.51
N GLU A 54 -0.15 -5.09 -9.14
CA GLU A 54 -1.44 -5.29 -8.46
C GLU A 54 -1.42 -6.57 -7.62
N VAL A 55 -1.96 -6.50 -6.41
CA VAL A 55 -2.11 -7.67 -5.55
C VAL A 55 -3.04 -8.72 -6.17
N GLY A 56 -2.72 -10.01 -6.00
CA GLY A 56 -3.60 -11.10 -6.40
C GLY A 56 -4.99 -10.96 -5.77
N LYS A 57 -6.03 -10.73 -6.58
CA LYS A 57 -7.40 -10.49 -6.08
C LYS A 57 -8.02 -11.70 -5.38
N SER A 58 -7.57 -12.90 -5.74
CA SER A 58 -8.12 -14.16 -5.21
C SER A 58 -7.57 -14.54 -3.83
N ASP A 59 -6.31 -14.19 -3.54
CA ASP A 59 -5.58 -14.68 -2.37
C ASP A 59 -4.87 -13.58 -1.56
N GLY A 60 -4.90 -12.34 -2.06
CA GLY A 60 -4.25 -11.18 -1.45
C GLY A 60 -2.72 -11.25 -1.46
N ILE A 61 -2.13 -12.10 -2.30
CA ILE A 61 -0.68 -12.31 -2.33
C ILE A 61 -0.06 -11.50 -3.47
N TRP A 62 1.04 -10.85 -3.14
CA TRP A 62 1.86 -10.10 -4.07
C TRP A 62 2.89 -11.03 -4.73
N ARG A 63 3.02 -10.93 -6.05
CA ARG A 63 3.93 -11.76 -6.83
C ARG A 63 4.76 -10.92 -7.77
N ASP A 64 6.00 -11.31 -7.99
CA ASP A 64 6.87 -10.65 -8.95
C ASP A 64 6.54 -11.02 -10.40
N ASP A 65 7.34 -10.53 -11.34
CA ASP A 65 7.22 -10.80 -12.77
C ASP A 65 7.42 -12.28 -13.15
N ARG A 66 8.00 -13.07 -12.25
CA ARG A 66 8.22 -14.52 -12.39
C ARG A 66 7.12 -15.34 -11.71
N GLY A 67 6.19 -14.67 -11.01
CA GLY A 67 5.13 -15.31 -10.24
C GLY A 67 5.57 -15.77 -8.85
N GLU A 68 6.78 -15.40 -8.40
CA GLU A 68 7.27 -15.73 -7.07
C GLU A 68 6.63 -14.80 -6.02
N GLU A 69 6.24 -15.36 -4.88
CA GLU A 69 5.62 -14.58 -3.80
C GLU A 69 6.62 -13.59 -3.20
N ALA A 70 6.15 -12.36 -2.95
CA ALA A 70 6.93 -11.36 -2.25
C ALA A 70 7.40 -11.92 -0.90
N LYS A 71 8.65 -11.65 -0.51
CA LYS A 71 9.19 -12.13 0.76
C LYS A 71 8.34 -11.62 1.92
N ASP A 72 8.17 -12.48 2.92
CA ASP A 72 7.41 -12.19 4.15
C ASP A 72 5.90 -11.95 4.01
N VAL A 73 5.28 -12.27 2.86
CA VAL A 73 3.82 -12.23 2.74
C VAL A 73 3.13 -13.34 3.55
N ILE A 74 2.23 -12.91 4.42
CA ILE A 74 1.28 -13.77 5.12
C ILE A 74 -0.03 -13.60 4.34
N GLY A 75 -0.26 -14.45 3.33
CA GLY A 75 -1.48 -14.41 2.51
C GLY A 75 -2.78 -14.47 3.33
N VAL A 76 -3.92 -14.25 2.66
CA VAL A 76 -5.24 -14.06 3.32
C VAL A 76 -5.75 -15.33 4.02
N ASP A 77 -5.24 -16.51 3.64
CA ASP A 77 -5.43 -17.76 4.39
C ASP A 77 -4.07 -18.29 4.88
N PRO A 78 -3.66 -17.95 6.12
CA PRO A 78 -2.36 -18.37 6.63
C PRO A 78 -2.35 -19.85 7.08
N GLY A 79 -3.43 -20.60 6.84
CA GLY A 79 -3.56 -22.01 7.16
C GLY A 79 -3.46 -22.31 8.66
N ARG A 80 -3.54 -23.60 9.02
CA ARG A 80 -3.50 -24.08 10.42
C ARG A 80 -2.19 -23.75 11.18
N PHE A 81 -1.16 -23.25 10.51
CA PHE A 81 0.16 -22.95 11.07
C PHE A 81 0.55 -21.45 11.02
N SER A 82 -0.42 -20.56 10.83
CA SER A 82 -0.23 -19.11 10.85
C SER A 82 0.50 -18.58 12.09
N TRP A 83 0.26 -19.22 13.24
CA TRP A 83 0.88 -18.89 14.52
C TRP A 83 2.40 -19.05 14.51
N ALA A 84 2.94 -20.03 13.77
CA ALA A 84 4.38 -20.27 13.69
C ALA A 84 5.09 -19.22 12.82
N LYS A 85 4.47 -18.83 11.70
CA LYS A 85 4.97 -17.71 10.87
C LYS A 85 4.90 -16.38 11.61
N GLY A 86 3.82 -16.13 12.37
CA GLY A 86 3.68 -14.92 13.20
C GLY A 86 4.74 -14.82 14.30
N PHE A 87 5.06 -15.95 14.95
CA PHE A 87 6.10 -16.00 15.98
C PHE A 87 7.51 -15.78 15.41
N LEU A 88 7.82 -16.41 14.27
CA LEU A 88 9.10 -16.20 13.57
C LEU A 88 9.25 -14.77 13.06
N GLY A 89 8.18 -14.18 12.51
CA GLY A 89 8.14 -12.78 12.09
C GLY A 89 8.39 -11.82 13.26
N ALA A 90 7.79 -12.08 14.43
CA ALA A 90 8.03 -11.29 15.64
C ALA A 90 9.50 -11.35 16.10
N ILE A 91 10.13 -12.53 16.03
CA ILE A 91 11.55 -12.70 16.35
C ILE A 91 12.45 -11.95 15.36
N ASN A 92 12.15 -12.03 14.05
CA ASN A 92 12.93 -11.34 13.02
C ASN A 92 12.79 -9.81 13.11
N ARG A 93 11.61 -9.31 13.51
CA ARG A 93 11.39 -7.88 13.78
C ARG A 93 12.19 -7.38 14.99
N VAL A 94 12.31 -8.19 16.04
CA VAL A 94 13.17 -7.88 17.20
C VAL A 94 14.67 -7.96 16.86
N ARG A 95 15.05 -8.80 15.90
CA ARG A 95 16.41 -8.93 15.38
C ARG A 95 16.79 -7.87 14.33
N GLY A 96 15.90 -6.91 14.03
CA GLY A 96 16.16 -5.84 13.06
C GLY A 96 16.35 -6.33 11.62
N THR A 97 15.87 -7.53 11.30
CA THR A 97 16.01 -8.18 9.99
C THR A 97 14.68 -8.30 9.24
N GLY A 98 13.57 -7.85 9.85
CA GLY A 98 12.27 -7.76 9.18
C GLY A 98 12.10 -6.39 8.52
N ASP A 99 11.98 -6.37 7.19
CA ASP A 99 11.48 -5.22 6.46
C ASP A 99 9.95 -5.11 6.63
N PHE A 100 9.44 -3.88 6.43
CA PHE A 100 8.00 -3.58 6.42
C PHE A 100 7.36 -3.89 5.06
#